data_AF-A0A2S9QBQ2-F1
#
_entry.id   AF-A0A2S9QBQ2-F1
#
_cell.length_a   1.000
_cell.length_b   1.000
_cell.length_c   1.000
_cell.angle_alpha   90.00
_cell.angle_beta   90.00
_cell.angle_gamma   90.00
#
_symmetry.space_group_name_H-M   'P 1'
#
loop_
_entity.id
_entity.type
_entity.pdbx_description
1 polymer ?
#
loop_
_entity_poly.entity_id
_entity_poly.type
_entity_poly.pdbx_seq_one_letter_code
_entity_poly.pdbx_strand_id
1 'polypeptide(L)'
;MALKDLIAQRSALAEDAIEQIIKNYVRYDPDEREIAFTPEFASLGNKGKILVYLVAIEGWSFVVDNPVVTETKPADLEDKLGIPGGSLRPTLKDLKDRHLVVSKGAGYSVRASSLSAIQRELDARAGDAPAPVRGRKTTKKAKTTATDSIEKLANGNPGEAGGTPATKEQKKRKSASGGDLKQTFSGWIAEGFFDKPKTLADVQARFHEEAILIPRTSIPKYLLAGVRDKALSRNKQDVNGKHLWVYQTKAKG
;
A
#
# COMPACT_ATOMS: atom_id res chain seq x y z
N MET A 1 3.42 -21.37 46.21
CA MET A 1 3.67 -20.54 45.00
C MET A 1 2.63 -19.42 44.99
N ALA A 2 3.07 -18.17 44.96
CA ALA A 2 2.16 -17.02 45.00
C ALA A 2 1.68 -16.69 43.57
N LEU A 3 0.40 -16.31 43.41
CA LEU A 3 -0.17 -15.85 42.13
C LEU A 3 0.59 -14.66 41.51
N LYS A 4 1.39 -13.95 42.31
CA LYS A 4 2.25 -12.85 41.87
C LYS A 4 3.43 -13.32 40.99
N ASP A 5 3.89 -14.58 41.15
CA ASP A 5 4.95 -15.17 40.31
C ASP A 5 4.42 -15.67 38.95
N LEU A 6 3.09 -15.72 38.77
CA LEU A 6 2.43 -16.07 37.51
C LEU A 6 2.14 -14.85 36.62
N ILE A 7 2.47 -13.64 37.08
CA ILE A 7 2.41 -12.44 36.25
C ILE A 7 3.66 -12.42 35.37
N ALA A 8 3.70 -13.33 34.39
CA ALA A 8 4.60 -13.16 33.25
C ALA A 8 4.24 -11.82 32.61
N GLN A 9 5.22 -10.92 32.50
CA GLN A 9 5.05 -9.65 31.82
C GLN A 9 4.50 -9.95 30.43
N ARG A 10 3.24 -9.59 30.19
CA ARG A 10 2.52 -9.89 28.95
C ARG A 10 3.24 -9.35 27.71
N SER A 11 4.11 -8.36 27.90
CA SER A 11 5.05 -7.81 26.92
C SER A 11 6.11 -8.81 26.50
N ALA A 12 6.79 -9.50 27.43
CA ALA A 12 7.85 -10.46 27.09
C ALA A 12 7.32 -11.65 26.28
N LEU A 13 6.15 -12.18 26.63
CA LEU A 13 5.50 -13.24 25.85
C LEU A 13 5.06 -12.79 24.45
N ALA A 14 4.80 -11.50 24.26
CA ALA A 14 4.44 -10.95 22.96
C ALA A 14 5.70 -10.75 22.08
N GLU A 15 6.82 -10.35 22.67
CA GLU A 15 8.10 -10.18 21.99
C GLU A 15 8.59 -11.47 21.36
N ASP A 16 8.70 -12.55 22.15
CA ASP A 16 9.15 -13.87 21.66
C ASP A 16 8.27 -14.37 20.50
N ALA A 17 6.95 -14.16 20.61
CA ALA A 17 6.00 -14.58 19.59
C ALA A 17 6.13 -13.74 18.29
N ILE A 18 6.35 -12.43 18.42
CA ILE A 18 6.60 -11.54 17.28
C ILE A 18 7.91 -11.95 16.60
N GLU A 19 8.99 -12.13 17.38
CA GLU A 19 10.30 -12.53 16.87
C GLU A 19 10.20 -13.83 16.07
N GLN A 20 9.56 -14.87 16.63
CA GLN A 20 9.38 -16.15 15.95
C GLN A 20 8.67 -16.02 14.60
N ILE A 21 7.67 -15.15 14.50
CA ILE A 21 6.89 -14.95 13.27
C ILE A 21 7.74 -14.24 12.21
N ILE A 22 8.54 -13.25 12.59
CA ILE A 22 9.19 -12.35 11.62
C ILE A 22 10.66 -12.68 11.33
N LYS A 23 11.35 -13.46 12.18
CA LYS A 23 12.80 -13.71 12.09
C LYS A 23 13.28 -14.25 10.74
N ASN A 24 12.42 -14.93 10.00
CA ASN A 24 12.76 -15.50 8.70
C ASN A 24 12.47 -14.53 7.54
N TYR A 25 11.61 -13.54 7.76
CA TYR A 25 11.04 -12.70 6.71
C TYR A 25 11.53 -11.25 6.73
N VAL A 26 11.95 -10.76 7.89
CA VAL A 26 12.20 -9.33 8.12
C VAL A 26 13.55 -9.11 8.83
N ARG A 27 14.20 -8.01 8.47
CA ARG A 27 15.33 -7.42 9.18
C ARG A 27 15.01 -5.96 9.47
N TYR A 28 15.29 -5.51 10.69
CA TYR A 28 15.12 -4.11 11.06
C TYR A 28 16.42 -3.34 10.82
N ASP A 29 16.30 -2.15 10.24
CA ASP A 29 17.36 -1.15 10.22
C ASP A 29 16.99 -0.04 11.22
N PRO A 30 17.57 -0.04 12.44
CA PRO A 30 17.22 0.92 13.48
C PRO A 30 17.64 2.35 13.13
N ASP A 31 18.64 2.52 12.28
CA ASP A 31 19.17 3.84 11.89
C ASP A 31 18.22 4.52 10.90
N GLU A 32 17.78 3.79 9.88
CA GLU A 32 16.85 4.31 8.87
C GLU A 32 15.37 4.17 9.27
N ARG A 33 15.08 3.42 10.34
CA ARG A 33 13.72 3.01 10.76
C ARG A 33 12.96 2.33 9.63
N GLU A 34 13.66 1.54 8.84
CA GLU A 34 13.11 0.81 7.70
C GLU A 34 13.08 -0.70 7.96
N ILE A 35 12.08 -1.35 7.38
CA ILE A 35 11.88 -2.80 7.42
C ILE A 35 12.44 -3.36 6.11
N ALA A 36 13.55 -4.07 6.17
CA ALA A 36 14.12 -4.77 5.03
C ALA A 36 13.52 -6.18 4.94
N PHE A 37 13.01 -6.54 3.76
CA PHE A 37 12.41 -7.84 3.50
C PHE A 37 13.43 -8.86 3.00
N THR A 38 13.39 -10.08 3.53
CA THR A 38 14.23 -11.19 3.07
C THR A 38 13.64 -11.83 1.80
N PRO A 39 14.41 -12.64 1.06
CA PRO A 39 13.89 -13.40 -0.09
C PRO A 39 12.74 -14.34 0.28
N GLU A 40 12.72 -14.87 1.50
CA GLU A 40 11.63 -15.73 1.99
C GLU A 40 10.30 -14.96 2.12
N PHE A 41 10.36 -13.66 2.40
CA PHE A 41 9.16 -12.83 2.39
C PHE A 41 8.54 -12.74 1.00
N ALA A 42 9.37 -12.71 -0.06
CA ALA A 42 8.88 -12.61 -1.43
C ALA A 42 8.07 -13.84 -1.86
N SER A 43 8.38 -15.02 -1.32
CA SER A 43 7.66 -16.27 -1.61
C SER A 43 6.28 -16.36 -0.94
N LEU A 44 6.02 -15.52 0.07
CA LEU A 44 4.71 -15.45 0.71
C LEU A 44 3.65 -14.89 -0.25
N GLY A 45 2.44 -15.45 -0.18
CA GLY A 45 1.30 -14.83 -0.86
C GLY A 45 0.84 -13.55 -0.16
N ASN A 46 0.02 -12.75 -0.85
CA ASN A 46 -0.41 -11.42 -0.40
C ASN A 46 -0.90 -11.38 1.05
N LYS A 47 -1.71 -12.35 1.47
CA LYS A 47 -2.22 -12.46 2.84
C LYS A 47 -1.09 -12.60 3.88
N GLY A 48 -0.11 -13.48 3.61
CA GLY A 48 1.04 -13.69 4.49
C GLY A 48 1.94 -12.46 4.55
N LYS A 49 2.18 -11.82 3.40
CA LYS A 49 2.94 -10.56 3.31
C LYS A 49 2.33 -9.45 4.18
N ILE A 50 1.01 -9.28 4.11
CA ILE A 50 0.29 -8.30 4.93
C ILE A 50 0.44 -8.62 6.42
N LEU A 51 0.24 -9.88 6.81
CA LEU A 51 0.34 -10.28 8.22
C LEU A 51 1.75 -10.08 8.78
N VAL A 52 2.78 -10.58 8.08
CA VAL A 52 4.18 -10.43 8.50
C VAL A 52 4.56 -8.96 8.62
N TYR A 53 4.14 -8.13 7.67
CA TYR A 53 4.45 -6.69 7.72
C TYR A 53 3.76 -5.98 8.88
N LEU A 54 2.48 -6.26 9.15
CA LEU A 54 1.78 -5.66 10.30
C LEU A 54 2.37 -6.13 11.63
N VAL A 55 2.77 -7.40 11.74
CA VAL A 55 3.47 -7.92 12.93
C VAL A 55 4.84 -7.25 13.09
N ALA A 56 5.57 -7.02 12.00
CA ALA A 56 6.84 -6.30 12.04
C ALA A 56 6.67 -4.83 12.46
N ILE A 57 5.56 -4.18 12.08
CA ILE A 57 5.26 -2.83 12.57
C ILE A 57 5.02 -2.81 14.08
N GLU A 58 4.29 -3.80 14.62
CA GLU A 58 4.11 -3.94 16.07
C GLU A 58 5.45 -4.19 16.77
N GLY A 59 6.35 -4.95 16.13
CA GLY A 59 7.69 -5.26 16.62
C GLY A 59 8.61 -4.05 16.82
N TRP A 60 8.37 -2.93 16.13
CA TRP A 60 9.15 -1.70 16.34
C TRP A 60 9.12 -1.19 17.78
N SER A 61 8.06 -1.49 18.53
CA SER A 61 7.93 -1.12 19.94
C SER A 61 8.96 -1.79 20.86
N PHE A 62 9.59 -2.89 20.40
CA PHE A 62 10.65 -3.60 21.13
C PHE A 62 12.05 -3.26 20.62
N VAL A 63 12.17 -2.81 19.37
CA VAL A 63 13.46 -2.45 18.77
C VAL A 63 13.89 -1.03 19.16
N VAL A 64 12.91 -0.13 19.38
CA VAL A 64 13.16 1.28 19.69
C VAL A 64 12.35 1.69 20.90
N ASP A 65 12.99 2.34 21.87
CA ASP A 65 12.34 2.81 23.12
C ASP A 65 11.26 3.89 22.93
N ASN A 66 11.07 4.37 21.71
CA ASN A 66 10.17 5.47 21.39
C ASN A 66 8.82 4.92 20.91
N PRO A 67 7.66 5.39 21.42
CA PRO A 67 6.35 4.96 20.94
C PRO A 67 6.17 5.17 19.43
N VAL A 68 6.18 4.07 18.68
CA VAL A 68 5.90 4.06 17.24
C VAL A 68 4.41 3.86 17.00
N VAL A 69 3.87 4.56 16.00
CA VAL A 69 2.49 4.36 15.55
C VAL A 69 2.38 2.98 14.92
N THR A 70 1.61 2.08 15.54
CA THR A 70 1.42 0.71 15.04
C THR A 70 0.28 0.58 14.02
N GLU A 71 -0.41 1.68 13.72
CA GLU A 71 -1.53 1.71 12.79
C GLU A 71 -1.07 2.04 11.37
N THR A 72 -1.38 1.16 10.41
CA THR A 72 -1.01 1.37 9.00
C THR A 72 -2.23 1.56 8.13
N LYS A 73 -2.23 2.58 7.26
CA LYS A 73 -3.32 2.78 6.30
C LYS A 73 -3.18 1.82 5.11
N PRO A 74 -4.28 1.48 4.43
CA PRO A 74 -4.22 0.66 3.22
C PRO A 74 -3.35 1.24 2.10
N ALA A 75 -3.25 2.58 1.99
CA ALA A 75 -2.38 3.21 1.00
C ALA A 75 -0.90 2.94 1.28
N ASP A 76 -0.48 3.09 2.54
CA ASP A 76 0.90 2.85 2.95
C ASP A 76 1.28 1.36 2.78
N LEU A 77 0.33 0.45 3.03
CA LEU A 77 0.48 -0.98 2.76
C LEU A 77 0.64 -1.29 1.27
N GLU A 78 -0.12 -0.61 0.40
CA GLU A 78 -0.01 -0.76 -1.05
C GLU A 78 1.36 -0.32 -1.56
N ASP A 79 1.87 0.81 -1.06
CA ASP A 79 3.18 1.36 -1.42
C ASP A 79 4.33 0.46 -0.93
N LYS A 80 4.27 -0.01 0.32
CA LYS A 80 5.34 -0.80 0.92
C LYS A 80 5.36 -2.27 0.47
N LEU A 81 4.19 -2.85 0.19
CA LEU A 81 4.09 -4.27 -0.22
C LEU A 81 3.99 -4.46 -1.75
N GLY A 82 3.72 -3.38 -2.50
CA GLY A 82 3.48 -3.46 -3.94
C GLY A 82 2.22 -4.26 -4.31
N ILE A 83 1.25 -4.38 -3.39
CA ILE A 83 0.00 -5.11 -3.61
C ILE A 83 -1.06 -4.13 -4.12
N PRO A 84 -1.63 -4.35 -5.33
CA PRO A 84 -2.64 -3.45 -5.86
C PRO A 84 -3.84 -3.31 -4.92
N GLY A 85 -4.34 -2.08 -4.74
CA GLY A 85 -5.42 -1.75 -3.82
C GLY A 85 -6.71 -2.57 -4.03
N GLY A 86 -6.97 -3.01 -5.27
CA GLY A 86 -8.10 -3.88 -5.62
C GLY A 86 -8.07 -5.25 -4.94
N SER A 87 -6.88 -5.80 -4.68
CA SER A 87 -6.69 -7.08 -3.98
C SER A 87 -6.42 -6.88 -2.48
N LEU A 88 -5.80 -5.76 -2.11
CA LEU A 88 -5.47 -5.46 -0.72
C LEU A 88 -6.71 -5.29 0.16
N ARG A 89 -7.71 -4.51 -0.28
CA ARG A 89 -8.91 -4.20 0.53
C ARG A 89 -9.77 -5.44 0.84
N PRO A 90 -10.09 -6.32 -0.13
CA PRO A 90 -10.79 -7.56 0.17
C PRO A 90 -10.00 -8.47 1.10
N THR A 91 -8.68 -8.54 0.94
CA THR A 91 -7.81 -9.35 1.80
C THR A 91 -7.80 -8.83 3.24
N LEU A 92 -7.68 -7.52 3.44
CA LEU A 92 -7.76 -6.89 4.77
C LEU A 92 -9.13 -7.10 5.41
N LYS A 93 -10.21 -7.07 4.62
CA LYS A 93 -11.55 -7.38 5.12
C LYS A 93 -11.66 -8.83 5.58
N ASP A 94 -11.20 -9.81 4.78
CA ASP A 94 -11.17 -11.24 5.18
C ASP A 94 -10.31 -11.47 6.43
N LEU A 95 -9.16 -10.80 6.53
CA LEU A 95 -8.28 -10.87 7.70
C LEU A 95 -8.95 -10.33 8.97
N LYS A 96 -9.70 -9.23 8.84
CA LYS A 96 -10.49 -8.65 9.93
C LYS A 96 -11.65 -9.56 10.33
N ASP A 97 -12.38 -10.11 9.36
CA ASP A 97 -13.52 -10.99 9.61
C ASP A 97 -13.08 -12.29 10.32
N ARG A 98 -11.82 -12.71 10.13
CA ARG A 98 -11.18 -13.83 10.86
C ARG A 98 -10.54 -13.43 12.20
N HIS A 99 -10.68 -12.18 12.62
CA HIS A 99 -10.09 -11.64 13.85
C HIS A 99 -8.54 -11.73 13.92
N LEU A 100 -7.87 -11.82 12.77
CA LEU A 100 -6.40 -11.79 12.70
C LEU A 100 -5.86 -10.35 12.76
N VAL A 101 -6.66 -9.39 12.31
CA VAL A 101 -6.30 -7.97 12.24
C VAL A 101 -7.48 -7.14 12.74
N VAL A 102 -7.21 -5.98 13.33
CA VAL A 102 -8.23 -5.07 13.85
C VAL A 102 -8.13 -3.73 13.14
N SER A 103 -9.29 -3.18 12.77
CA SER A 103 -9.39 -1.83 12.24
C SER A 103 -9.45 -0.83 13.39
N LYS A 104 -8.44 0.04 13.51
CA LYS A 104 -8.41 1.15 14.48
C LYS A 104 -8.38 2.46 13.69
N GLY A 105 -9.48 3.22 13.78
CA GLY A 105 -9.68 4.40 12.93
C GLY A 105 -9.66 4.06 11.43
N ALA A 106 -8.71 4.65 10.71
CA ALA A 106 -8.47 4.41 9.29
C ALA A 106 -7.37 3.37 9.02
N GLY A 107 -6.71 2.88 10.07
CA GLY A 107 -5.60 1.95 10.01
C GLY A 107 -5.98 0.53 10.40
N TYR A 108 -5.04 -0.38 10.12
CA TYR A 108 -5.09 -1.77 10.52
C TYR A 108 -3.90 -2.06 11.45
N SER A 109 -4.13 -2.85 12.50
CA SER A 109 -3.11 -3.31 13.43
C SER A 109 -3.38 -4.75 13.86
N VAL A 110 -2.35 -5.43 14.38
CA VAL A 110 -2.45 -6.79 14.91
C VAL A 110 -2.65 -6.74 16.42
N ARG A 111 -3.40 -7.70 16.98
CA ARG A 111 -3.48 -7.87 18.44
C ARG A 111 -2.47 -8.90 18.91
N ALA A 112 -1.91 -8.71 20.11
CA ALA A 112 -1.07 -9.74 20.74
C ALA A 112 -1.79 -11.10 20.86
N SER A 113 -3.11 -11.10 21.07
CA SER A 113 -3.92 -12.33 21.15
C SER A 113 -4.04 -13.08 19.82
N SER A 114 -3.80 -12.44 18.67
CA SER A 114 -3.90 -13.07 17.35
C SER A 114 -2.57 -13.63 16.84
N LEU A 115 -1.44 -13.41 17.53
CA LEU A 115 -0.11 -13.85 17.07
C LEU A 115 -0.04 -15.36 16.84
N SER A 116 -0.58 -16.18 17.75
CA SER A 116 -0.62 -17.64 17.59
C SER A 116 -1.48 -18.10 16.39
N ALA A 117 -2.57 -17.40 16.10
CA ALA A 117 -3.41 -17.68 14.94
C ALA A 117 -2.73 -17.25 13.63
N ILE A 118 -1.98 -16.15 13.65
CA ILE A 118 -1.17 -15.68 12.52
C ILE A 118 -0.06 -16.69 12.21
N GLN A 119 0.66 -17.16 13.23
CA GLN A 119 1.71 -18.17 13.06
C GLN A 119 1.14 -19.43 12.38
N ARG A 120 0.01 -19.96 12.86
CA ARG A 120 -0.68 -21.10 12.23
C ARG A 120 -1.08 -20.85 10.77
N GLU A 121 -1.52 -19.64 10.43
CA GLU A 121 -1.90 -19.30 9.05
C GLU A 121 -0.66 -19.20 8.13
N LEU A 122 0.49 -18.78 8.65
CA LEU A 122 1.76 -18.76 7.91
C LEU A 122 2.31 -20.17 7.73
N ASP A 123 2.31 -20.99 8.78
CA ASP A 123 2.79 -22.38 8.76
C ASP A 123 1.95 -23.25 7.81
N ALA A 124 0.62 -23.12 7.86
CA ALA A 124 -0.31 -23.86 6.98
C ALA A 124 -0.09 -23.58 5.48
N ARG A 125 0.63 -22.52 5.13
CA ARG A 125 0.99 -22.16 3.75
C ARG A 125 2.44 -22.50 3.37
N ALA A 126 3.35 -22.56 4.34
CA ALA A 126 4.75 -22.89 4.10
C ALA A 126 4.95 -24.36 3.70
N GLY A 127 4.03 -25.24 4.08
CA GLY A 127 3.97 -26.63 3.64
C GLY A 127 3.29 -27.50 4.69
N ASP A 128 2.48 -28.47 4.23
CA ASP A 128 2.11 -29.68 5.00
C ASP A 128 0.86 -29.70 5.90
N ALA A 129 -0.19 -28.93 5.59
CA ALA A 129 -1.52 -29.16 6.18
C ALA A 129 -2.59 -29.43 5.11
N PRO A 130 -3.41 -30.50 5.24
CA PRO A 130 -4.45 -30.82 4.28
C PRO A 130 -5.46 -29.67 4.24
N ALA A 131 -5.76 -29.20 3.03
CA ALA A 131 -6.72 -28.14 2.80
C ALA A 131 -8.02 -28.41 3.59
N PRO A 132 -8.51 -27.46 4.41
CA PRO A 132 -9.79 -27.65 5.07
C PRO A 132 -10.85 -27.77 3.98
N VAL A 133 -11.46 -28.95 3.91
CA VAL A 133 -12.59 -29.27 3.03
C VAL A 133 -13.64 -28.18 3.26
N ARG A 134 -13.72 -27.23 2.33
CA ARG A 134 -14.75 -26.21 2.31
C ARG A 134 -16.08 -26.94 2.17
N GLY A 135 -16.76 -27.15 3.30
CA GLY A 135 -18.15 -27.57 3.34
C GLY A 135 -18.98 -26.60 2.51
N ARG A 136 -19.29 -27.02 1.30
CA ARG A 136 -20.17 -26.31 0.36
C ARG A 136 -21.55 -26.25 1.01
N LYS A 137 -21.85 -25.16 1.72
CA LYS A 137 -23.22 -24.86 2.15
C LYS A 137 -24.08 -24.67 0.90
N THR A 138 -24.76 -25.75 0.51
CA THR A 138 -25.80 -25.76 -0.50
C THR A 138 -27.02 -25.05 0.06
N THR A 139 -27.14 -23.74 -0.21
CA THR A 139 -28.42 -23.04 -0.05
C THR A 139 -29.36 -23.50 -1.17
N LYS A 140 -30.10 -24.58 -0.93
CA LYS A 140 -31.36 -24.87 -1.64
C LYS A 140 -32.36 -23.79 -1.24
N LYS A 141 -32.52 -22.75 -2.07
CA LYS A 141 -33.66 -21.84 -1.96
C LYS A 141 -34.77 -22.37 -2.87
N ALA A 142 -35.76 -22.99 -2.23
CA ALA A 142 -36.94 -23.51 -2.87
C ALA A 142 -37.72 -22.38 -3.55
N LYS A 143 -38.17 -22.69 -4.76
CA LYS A 143 -39.08 -21.94 -5.61
C LYS A 143 -40.49 -22.24 -5.15
N THR A 144 -41.23 -21.23 -4.68
CA THR A 144 -42.69 -21.28 -4.58
C THR A 144 -43.25 -20.03 -5.24
N THR A 145 -43.72 -20.25 -6.46
CA THR A 145 -44.67 -19.40 -7.18
C THR A 145 -46.06 -19.73 -6.66
N ALA A 146 -46.79 -18.73 -6.19
CA ALA A 146 -48.26 -18.71 -6.23
C ALA A 146 -48.73 -17.25 -6.32
N THR A 147 -49.26 -16.97 -7.50
CA THR A 147 -50.06 -15.85 -7.95
C THR A 147 -51.29 -15.66 -7.06
N ASP A 148 -51.66 -14.43 -6.70
CA ASP A 148 -52.98 -13.90 -7.08
C ASP A 148 -53.07 -12.38 -6.93
N SER A 149 -54.00 -11.82 -7.70
CA SER A 149 -54.06 -10.43 -8.15
C SER A 149 -55.08 -9.57 -7.36
N ILE A 150 -55.17 -8.28 -7.75
CA ILE A 150 -56.24 -7.28 -7.57
C ILE A 150 -56.33 -6.63 -6.15
N GLU A 151 -56.47 -5.32 -5.89
CA GLU A 151 -56.91 -4.06 -6.53
C GLU A 151 -56.05 -2.88 -5.98
N LYS A 152 -55.54 -1.91 -6.74
CA LYS A 152 -56.17 -0.68 -7.29
C LYS A 152 -56.87 0.25 -6.27
N LEU A 153 -56.18 1.32 -5.84
CA LEU A 153 -56.69 2.67 -5.46
C LEU A 153 -55.44 3.53 -5.10
N ALA A 154 -54.93 4.40 -5.98
CA ALA A 154 -55.39 5.78 -6.21
C ALA A 154 -55.49 6.61 -4.91
N ASN A 155 -54.41 7.31 -4.54
CA ASN A 155 -54.51 8.67 -4.01
C ASN A 155 -53.17 9.40 -4.15
N GLY A 156 -53.20 10.55 -4.83
CA GLY A 156 -52.05 11.45 -4.95
C GLY A 156 -51.98 12.45 -3.80
N ASN A 157 -50.80 12.99 -3.57
CA ASN A 157 -50.63 14.39 -3.19
C ASN A 157 -49.22 14.87 -3.56
N PRO A 158 -49.06 16.05 -4.21
CA PRO A 158 -47.78 16.70 -4.45
C PRO A 158 -47.50 17.86 -3.47
N GLY A 159 -46.23 18.25 -3.36
CA GLY A 159 -45.74 19.43 -2.60
C GLY A 159 -44.91 19.01 -1.38
N GLU A 160 -43.77 19.58 -1.02
CA GLU A 160 -42.99 20.79 -1.38
C GLU A 160 -41.52 20.47 -1.00
N ALA A 161 -40.51 20.74 -1.83
CA ALA A 161 -39.67 21.94 -1.86
C ALA A 161 -38.95 22.33 -0.54
N GLY A 162 -37.61 22.33 -0.59
CA GLY A 162 -36.68 23.02 0.33
C GLY A 162 -35.98 22.09 1.35
N GLY A 163 -34.66 22.01 1.50
CA GLY A 163 -33.58 22.81 0.95
C GLY A 163 -32.19 22.26 1.33
N THR A 164 -31.21 22.70 0.53
CA THR A 164 -29.78 22.91 0.79
C THR A 164 -28.84 21.71 1.06
N PRO A 165 -27.89 21.42 0.14
CA PRO A 165 -26.72 20.58 0.40
C PRO A 165 -25.55 21.43 0.91
N ALA A 166 -25.07 21.16 2.12
CA ALA A 166 -23.83 21.75 2.63
C ALA A 166 -22.62 20.88 2.22
N THR A 167 -21.77 21.53 1.43
CA THR A 167 -20.58 21.07 0.74
C THR A 167 -19.53 20.49 1.69
N LYS A 168 -19.22 19.18 1.55
CA LYS A 168 -17.98 18.60 2.09
C LYS A 168 -16.85 18.85 1.09
N GLU A 169 -16.06 19.87 1.40
CA GLU A 169 -14.83 20.22 0.70
C GLU A 169 -13.76 19.14 0.96
N GLN A 170 -13.79 18.07 0.17
CA GLN A 170 -12.75 17.06 0.14
C GLN A 170 -11.57 17.58 -0.69
N LYS A 171 -10.50 17.95 0.02
CA LYS A 171 -9.19 18.29 -0.51
C LYS A 171 -8.59 17.08 -1.25
N LYS A 172 -8.92 16.94 -2.54
CA LYS A 172 -8.32 15.99 -3.48
C LYS A 172 -6.85 16.34 -3.67
N ARG A 173 -5.95 15.59 -3.03
CA ARG A 173 -4.57 15.47 -3.52
C ARG A 173 -4.65 14.67 -4.82
N LYS A 174 -4.59 15.36 -5.96
CA LYS A 174 -4.55 14.74 -7.29
C LYS A 174 -3.26 13.93 -7.37
N SER A 175 -3.37 12.60 -7.34
CA SER A 175 -2.30 11.79 -7.93
C SER A 175 -2.34 12.08 -9.43
N ALA A 176 -1.25 12.66 -9.95
CA ALA A 176 -1.11 12.98 -11.36
C ALA A 176 -1.27 11.68 -12.17
N SER A 177 -2.38 11.56 -12.88
CA SER A 177 -2.58 10.52 -13.89
C SER A 177 -1.44 10.61 -14.90
N GLY A 178 -0.96 9.49 -15.44
CA GLY A 178 0.24 9.45 -16.31
C GLY A 178 0.21 10.36 -17.56
N GLY A 179 -0.96 10.91 -17.93
CA GLY A 179 -1.08 11.95 -18.96
C GLY A 179 -0.62 13.34 -18.49
N ASP A 180 -0.81 13.67 -17.22
CA ASP A 180 -0.47 14.96 -16.61
C ASP A 180 1.05 15.13 -16.53
N LEU A 181 1.75 14.07 -16.09
CA LEU A 181 3.22 14.00 -16.07
C LEU A 181 3.87 14.27 -17.43
N LYS A 182 3.26 13.77 -18.52
CA LYS A 182 3.79 13.98 -19.88
C LYS A 182 3.63 15.45 -20.29
N GLN A 183 2.50 16.07 -19.95
CA GLN A 183 2.25 17.49 -20.27
C GLN A 183 3.19 18.41 -19.49
N THR A 184 3.33 18.19 -18.18
CA THR A 184 4.30 18.91 -17.35
C THR A 184 5.72 18.81 -17.92
N PHE A 185 6.16 17.59 -18.24
CA PHE A 185 7.48 17.36 -18.81
C PHE A 185 7.68 18.05 -20.16
N SER A 186 6.67 18.01 -21.05
CA SER A 186 6.72 18.72 -22.33
C SER A 186 6.74 20.24 -22.14
N GLY A 187 6.07 20.77 -21.12
CA GLY A 187 6.14 22.17 -20.73
C GLY A 187 7.57 22.61 -20.40
N TRP A 188 8.29 21.83 -19.59
CA TRP A 188 9.68 22.16 -19.24
C TRP A 188 10.64 22.17 -20.44
N ILE A 189 10.40 21.31 -21.44
CA ILE A 189 11.18 21.35 -22.69
C ILE A 189 10.92 22.67 -23.42
N ALA A 190 9.67 23.14 -23.46
CA ALA A 190 9.31 24.41 -24.09
C ALA A 190 9.84 25.64 -23.31
N GLU A 191 9.90 25.54 -21.98
CA GLU A 191 10.41 26.58 -21.08
C GLU A 191 11.96 26.69 -21.07
N GLY A 192 12.67 25.82 -21.78
CA GLY A 192 14.14 25.84 -21.86
C GLY A 192 14.85 25.22 -20.66
N PHE A 193 14.16 24.42 -19.83
CA PHE A 193 14.78 23.74 -18.67
C PHE A 193 15.98 22.87 -19.08
N PHE A 194 15.91 22.30 -20.29
CA PHE A 194 16.92 21.42 -20.89
C PHE A 194 17.92 22.17 -21.78
N ASP A 195 17.95 23.50 -21.78
CA ASP A 195 18.94 24.27 -22.57
C ASP A 195 20.37 24.07 -22.04
N LYS A 196 20.48 23.81 -20.73
CA LYS A 196 21.72 23.33 -20.09
C LYS A 196 21.64 21.81 -19.93
N PRO A 197 22.78 21.09 -19.98
CA PRO A 197 22.80 19.65 -19.71
C PRO A 197 22.22 19.33 -18.34
N LYS A 198 21.20 18.46 -18.29
CA LYS A 198 20.55 18.00 -17.06
C LYS A 198 20.75 16.51 -16.84
N THR A 199 21.11 16.12 -15.63
CA THR A 199 21.16 14.71 -15.22
C THR A 199 19.76 14.19 -14.87
N LEU A 200 19.61 12.88 -14.74
CA LEU A 200 18.37 12.28 -14.24
C LEU A 200 18.00 12.79 -12.83
N ALA A 201 19.01 13.01 -11.97
CA ALA A 201 18.79 13.52 -10.62
C ALA A 201 18.19 14.93 -10.63
N ASP A 202 18.65 15.80 -11.53
CA ASP A 202 18.10 17.16 -11.69
C ASP A 202 16.63 17.13 -12.13
N VAL A 203 16.29 16.22 -13.04
CA VAL A 203 14.91 16.04 -13.50
C VAL A 203 14.03 15.53 -12.37
N GLN A 204 14.51 14.57 -11.56
CA GLN A 204 13.77 14.06 -10.40
C GLN A 204 13.57 15.14 -9.33
N ALA A 205 14.60 15.92 -9.03
CA ALA A 205 14.52 17.03 -8.10
C ALA A 205 13.44 18.03 -8.53
N ARG A 206 13.35 18.34 -9.83
CA ARG A 206 12.33 19.24 -10.37
C ARG A 206 10.90 18.69 -10.21
N PHE A 207 10.69 17.39 -10.40
CA PHE A 207 9.38 16.78 -10.13
C PHE A 207 9.00 16.84 -8.65
N HIS A 208 9.98 16.68 -7.75
CA HIS A 208 9.75 16.80 -6.32
C HIS A 208 9.43 18.25 -5.90
N GLU A 209 10.01 19.27 -6.56
CA GLU A 209 9.64 20.68 -6.36
C GLU A 209 8.15 20.93 -6.70
N GLU A 210 7.62 20.25 -7.72
CA GLU A 210 6.19 20.30 -8.07
C GLU A 210 5.30 19.34 -7.24
N ALA A 211 5.84 18.77 -6.16
CA ALA A 211 5.19 17.81 -5.27
C ALA A 211 4.72 16.51 -5.97
N ILE A 212 5.36 16.15 -7.09
CA ILE A 212 5.10 14.92 -7.81
C ILE A 212 6.16 13.89 -7.41
N LEU A 213 5.77 12.91 -6.58
CA LEU A 213 6.67 11.84 -6.17
C LEU A 213 6.90 10.87 -7.33
N ILE A 214 8.17 10.71 -7.72
CA ILE A 214 8.54 9.74 -8.75
C ILE A 214 9.43 8.68 -8.11
N PRO A 215 9.09 7.38 -8.26
CA PRO A 215 9.92 6.31 -7.71
C PRO A 215 11.32 6.37 -8.32
N ARG A 216 12.34 6.14 -7.47
CA ARG A 216 13.77 6.24 -7.80
C ARG A 216 14.27 5.09 -8.70
N THR A 217 13.36 4.40 -9.38
CA THR A 217 13.63 3.26 -10.25
C THR A 217 13.93 3.72 -11.69
N SER A 218 14.25 2.77 -12.58
CA SER A 218 14.69 2.92 -13.98
C SER A 218 14.18 4.14 -14.78
N ILE A 219 15.02 4.58 -15.73
CA ILE A 219 14.82 5.79 -16.57
C ILE A 219 13.34 6.00 -16.92
N PRO A 220 12.74 7.11 -16.45
CA PRO A 220 11.32 7.35 -16.65
C PRO A 220 10.90 7.36 -18.13
N LYS A 221 9.72 6.80 -18.42
CA LYS A 221 9.22 6.61 -19.80
C LYS A 221 9.12 7.92 -20.60
N TYR A 222 8.88 9.05 -19.94
CA TYR A 222 8.78 10.37 -20.58
C TYR A 222 10.13 10.90 -21.08
N LEU A 223 11.24 10.63 -20.37
CA LEU A 223 12.59 10.98 -20.85
C LEU A 223 12.94 10.19 -22.12
N LEU A 224 12.60 8.90 -22.15
CA LEU A 224 12.78 8.07 -23.35
C LEU A 224 11.91 8.54 -24.52
N ALA A 225 10.67 8.96 -24.24
CA ALA A 225 9.80 9.55 -25.26
C ALA A 225 10.40 10.83 -25.85
N GLY A 226 10.88 11.76 -25.01
CA GLY A 226 11.52 13.00 -25.47
C GLY A 226 12.77 12.77 -26.33
N VAL A 227 13.56 11.73 -26.02
CA VAL A 227 14.70 11.32 -26.85
C VAL A 227 14.24 10.70 -28.17
N ARG A 228 13.22 9.84 -28.15
CA ARG A 228 12.67 9.20 -29.35
C ARG A 228 12.05 10.23 -30.31
N ASP A 229 11.38 11.23 -29.76
CA ASP A 229 10.74 12.31 -30.49
C ASP A 229 11.75 13.38 -30.96
N LYS A 230 13.05 13.17 -30.72
CA LYS A 230 14.17 14.07 -31.06
C LYS A 230 14.09 15.46 -30.42
N ALA A 231 13.22 15.64 -29.43
CA ALA A 231 13.16 16.87 -28.62
C ALA A 231 14.37 16.98 -27.68
N LEU A 232 14.87 15.84 -27.20
CA LEU A 232 16.05 15.75 -26.35
C LEU A 232 17.15 14.91 -27.01
N SER A 233 18.39 15.33 -26.81
CA SER A 233 19.57 14.52 -27.07
C SER A 233 20.10 13.95 -25.74
N ARG A 234 20.71 12.76 -25.79
CA ARG A 234 21.26 12.09 -24.61
C ARG A 234 22.72 11.72 -24.85
N ASN A 235 23.62 12.30 -24.06
CA ASN A 235 25.07 12.06 -24.14
C ASN A 235 25.60 11.56 -22.79
N LYS A 236 26.68 10.78 -22.80
CA LYS A 236 27.40 10.45 -21.56
C LYS A 236 28.36 11.58 -21.25
N GLN A 237 28.30 12.11 -20.04
CA GLN A 237 29.21 13.15 -19.56
C GLN A 237 29.72 12.77 -18.17
N ASP A 238 30.96 13.18 -17.87
CA ASP A 238 31.48 13.08 -16.53
C ASP A 238 30.91 14.23 -15.68
N VAL A 239 30.15 13.87 -14.65
CA VAL A 239 29.59 14.83 -13.69
C VAL A 239 30.01 14.34 -12.31
N ASN A 240 30.87 15.12 -11.65
CA ASN A 240 31.41 14.80 -10.32
C ASN A 240 32.16 13.45 -10.25
N GLY A 241 32.96 13.12 -11.26
CA GLY A 241 33.76 11.89 -11.30
C GLY A 241 32.94 10.63 -11.58
N LYS A 242 31.71 10.80 -12.08
CA LYS A 242 30.81 9.70 -12.45
C LYS A 242 30.32 9.91 -13.88
N HIS A 243 30.41 8.87 -14.71
CA HIS A 243 29.87 8.88 -16.06
C HIS A 243 28.34 8.73 -16.04
N LEU A 244 27.64 9.85 -16.17
CA LEU A 244 26.18 9.91 -16.14
C LEU A 244 25.62 10.27 -17.50
N TRP A 245 24.40 9.82 -17.77
CA TRP A 245 23.65 10.29 -18.92
C TRP A 245 23.09 11.68 -18.63
N VAL A 246 23.43 12.64 -19.49
CA VAL A 246 22.87 13.99 -19.50
C VAL A 246 21.91 14.16 -20.67
N TYR A 247 20.90 14.98 -20.45
CA TYR A 247 19.84 15.29 -21.40
C TYR A 247 19.86 16.78 -21.71
N GLN A 248 19.80 17.13 -22.98
CA GLN A 248 19.81 18.53 -23.44
C GLN A 248 18.91 18.68 -24.67
N THR A 249 18.24 19.83 -24.81
CA THR A 249 17.52 20.19 -26.04
C THR A 249 18.50 20.23 -27.20
N LYS A 250 18.06 19.71 -28.35
CA LYS A 250 18.86 19.83 -29.57
C LYS A 250 18.81 21.30 -29.98
N ALA A 251 19.95 21.98 -30.01
CA ALA A 251 20.02 23.36 -30.51
C ALA A 251 19.34 23.40 -31.89
N LYS A 252 18.35 24.29 -32.06
CA LYS A 252 17.78 24.60 -33.37
C LYS A 252 18.89 25.26 -34.20
N GLY A 253 19.64 24.43 -34.91
CA GLY A 253 20.53 24.86 -35.99
C GLY A 253 19.73 25.26 -37.22
#